data_AF-A0A7C6U4L9-F1
#
_entry.id   AF-A0A7C6U4L9-F1
#
_cell.length_a   1.000
_cell.length_b   1.000
_cell.length_c   1.000
_cell.angle_alpha   90.00
_cell.angle_beta   90.00
_cell.angle_gamma   90.00
#
_symmetry.space_group_name_H-M   'P 1'
#
loop_
_entity.id
_entity.type
_entity.pdbx_description
1 polymer ?
#
loop_
_entity_poly.entity_id
_entity_poly.type
_entity_poly.pdbx_seq_one_letter_code
_entity_poly.pdbx_strand_id
1 'polypeptide(L)'
;MLKNQKGFTLTELIVTIAVSGIFFAIIGSIIISLFTSYKNAEMKAEREAEISSAWNFIEETIADTNSLGEGLIISTGEDNLSFGKAEAGLLYDKNQASLCKNNNVLFLKYIKTLDFEIINPQTVAIFIFDDNENSHSRIYYLFGGVEIEGEGSL
;
A
#
# COMPACT_ATOMS: atom_id res chain seq x y z
N MET A 1 62.89 18.60 36.86
CA MET A 1 62.54 17.65 35.78
C MET A 1 61.41 18.25 34.95
N LEU A 2 61.72 18.98 33.88
CA LEU A 2 60.73 19.40 32.89
C LEU A 2 60.48 18.20 31.96
N LYS A 3 59.30 17.60 32.05
CA LYS A 3 58.85 16.52 31.16
C LYS A 3 58.99 17.00 29.71
N ASN A 4 59.67 16.23 28.87
CA ASN A 4 59.70 16.36 27.41
C ASN A 4 58.25 16.35 26.87
N GLN A 5 57.66 17.51 26.65
CA GLN A 5 56.48 17.63 25.81
C GLN A 5 56.96 17.54 24.35
N LYS A 6 56.76 16.38 23.73
CA LYS A 6 57.00 16.23 22.28
C LYS A 6 55.98 17.13 21.56
N GLY A 7 56.48 18.16 20.88
CA GLY A 7 55.65 19.05 20.06
C GLY A 7 55.06 18.29 18.86
N PHE A 8 53.85 18.65 18.48
CA PHE A 8 53.13 18.05 17.36
C PHE A 8 53.81 18.42 16.04
N THR A 9 54.12 17.44 15.19
CA THR A 9 54.78 17.70 13.91
C THR A 9 53.75 18.07 12.83
N LEU A 10 54.16 18.87 11.84
CA LEU A 10 53.29 19.27 10.73
C LEU A 10 52.78 18.03 9.95
N THR A 11 53.62 17.01 9.84
CA THR A 11 53.27 15.72 9.20
C THR A 11 52.20 14.99 9.99
N GLU A 12 52.29 14.91 11.32
CA GLU A 12 51.24 14.34 12.17
C GLU A 12 49.91 15.08 12.00
N LEU A 13 49.92 16.40 11.83
CA LEU A 13 48.71 17.19 11.57
C LEU A 13 48.05 16.82 10.25
N ILE A 14 48.82 16.77 9.16
CA ILE A 14 48.30 16.41 7.84
C ILE A 14 47.74 14.99 7.83
N VAL A 15 48.47 14.04 8.42
CA VAL A 15 48.02 12.64 8.54
C VAL A 15 46.74 12.56 9.36
N THR A 16 46.65 13.28 10.48
CA THR A 16 45.45 13.28 11.33
C THR A 16 44.24 13.84 10.58
N ILE A 17 44.40 14.93 9.82
CA ILE A 17 43.34 15.50 9.00
C ILE A 17 42.89 14.51 7.91
N ALA A 18 43.84 13.86 7.23
CA ALA A 18 43.54 12.87 6.19
C ALA A 18 42.77 11.66 6.74
N VAL A 19 43.24 11.08 7.85
CA VAL A 19 42.57 9.93 8.50
C VAL A 19 41.19 10.33 9.03
N SER A 20 41.07 11.51 9.65
CA SER A 20 39.78 12.01 10.13
C SER A 20 38.80 12.24 8.98
N GLY A 21 39.26 12.80 7.85
CA GLY A 21 38.43 13.00 6.66
C GLY A 21 37.89 11.69 6.09
N ILE A 22 38.73 10.67 5.98
CA ILE A 22 38.31 9.32 5.55
C ILE A 22 37.29 8.75 6.54
N PHE A 23 37.55 8.88 7.84
CA PHE A 23 36.66 8.38 8.89
C PHE A 23 35.27 9.03 8.81
N PHE A 24 35.19 10.36 8.67
CA PHE A 24 33.92 11.06 8.51
C PHE A 24 33.21 10.73 7.20
N ALA A 25 33.94 10.51 6.10
CA ALA A 25 33.34 10.08 4.85
C ALA A 25 32.67 8.71 4.95
N ILE A 26 33.34 7.75 5.62
CA ILE A 26 32.79 6.41 5.85
C ILE A 26 31.53 6.48 6.73
N ILE A 27 31.60 7.20 7.86
CA ILE A 27 30.46 7.38 8.75
C ILE A 27 29.29 8.06 8.03
N GLY A 28 29.57 9.13 7.27
CA GLY A 28 28.56 9.83 6.50
C GLY A 28 27.86 8.92 5.49
N SER A 29 28.63 8.10 4.78
CA SER A 29 28.08 7.12 3.83
C SER A 29 27.16 6.09 4.51
N ILE A 30 27.56 5.55 5.67
CA ILE A 30 26.76 4.60 6.44
C ILE A 30 25.46 5.25 6.91
N ILE A 31 25.53 6.46 7.46
CA ILE A 31 24.35 7.21 7.94
C ILE A 31 23.36 7.43 6.78
N ILE A 32 23.81 7.92 5.63
CA ILE A 32 22.96 8.16 4.46
C ILE A 32 22.30 6.86 3.98
N SER A 33 23.07 5.77 3.94
CA SER A 33 22.56 4.45 3.55
C SER A 33 21.48 3.94 4.50
N LEU A 34 21.68 4.09 5.82
CA LEU A 34 20.70 3.69 6.83
C LEU A 34 19.42 4.51 6.72
N PHE A 35 19.51 5.83 6.58
CA PHE A 35 18.34 6.70 6.43
C PHE A 35 17.53 6.36 5.18
N THR A 36 18.21 6.13 4.05
CA THR A 36 17.54 5.75 2.80
C THR A 36 16.86 4.39 2.93
N SER A 37 17.54 3.42 3.54
CA SER A 37 17.00 2.07 3.75
C SER A 37 15.80 2.08 4.68
N TYR A 38 15.85 2.88 5.76
CA TYR A 38 14.76 3.03 6.70
C TYR A 38 13.53 3.63 6.02
N LYS A 39 13.70 4.75 5.28
CA LYS A 39 12.60 5.39 4.56
C LYS A 39 11.95 4.44 3.55
N ASN A 40 12.74 3.66 2.82
CA ASN A 40 12.22 2.69 1.87
C ASN A 40 11.43 1.57 2.58
N ALA A 41 11.93 1.09 3.72
CA ALA A 41 11.24 0.09 4.52
C ALA A 41 9.92 0.62 5.12
N GLU A 42 9.92 1.86 5.60
CA GLU A 42 8.74 2.56 6.09
C GLU A 42 7.69 2.73 5.00
N MET A 43 8.06 3.26 3.83
CA MET A 43 7.14 3.36 2.68
C MET A 43 6.57 2.02 2.24
N LYS A 44 7.39 0.96 2.26
CA LYS A 44 6.92 -0.39 1.95
C LYS A 44 5.92 -0.90 3.00
N ALA A 45 6.21 -0.67 4.28
CA ALA A 45 5.31 -1.08 5.37
C ALA A 45 3.98 -0.34 5.31
N GLU A 46 3.97 0.96 5.02
CA GLU A 46 2.75 1.75 4.83
C GLU A 46 1.91 1.21 3.66
N ARG A 47 2.55 0.90 2.53
CA ARG A 47 1.88 0.31 1.36
C ARG A 47 1.21 -1.02 1.69
N GLU A 48 1.94 -1.93 2.32
CA GLU A 48 1.40 -3.24 2.71
C GLU A 48 0.24 -3.09 3.71
N ALA A 49 0.33 -2.13 4.64
CA ALA A 49 -0.75 -1.82 5.57
C ALA A 49 -2.00 -1.26 4.87
N GLU A 50 -1.82 -0.37 3.87
CA GLU A 50 -2.92 0.14 3.05
C GLU A 50 -3.59 -0.98 2.26
N ILE A 51 -2.82 -1.82 1.56
CA ILE A 51 -3.33 -2.97 0.79
C ILE A 51 -4.06 -3.94 1.70
N SER A 52 -3.50 -4.25 2.87
CA SER A 52 -4.17 -5.10 3.86
C SER A 52 -5.48 -4.48 4.35
N SER A 53 -5.53 -3.17 4.55
CA SER A 53 -6.75 -2.47 5.00
C SER A 53 -7.82 -2.46 3.90
N ALA A 54 -7.42 -2.25 2.64
CA ALA A 54 -8.31 -2.35 1.49
C ALA A 54 -8.89 -3.76 1.36
N TRP A 55 -8.08 -4.80 1.56
CA TRP A 55 -8.57 -6.17 1.59
C TRP A 55 -9.56 -6.42 2.72
N ASN A 56 -9.32 -5.89 3.92
CA ASN A 56 -10.28 -6.04 5.02
C ASN A 56 -11.66 -5.45 4.66
N PHE A 57 -11.70 -4.27 4.01
CA PHE A 57 -12.96 -3.67 3.55
C PHE A 57 -13.70 -4.56 2.54
N ILE A 58 -12.96 -5.14 1.60
CA ILE A 58 -13.49 -6.05 0.59
C ILE A 58 -14.00 -7.33 1.25
N GLU A 59 -13.19 -7.95 2.11
CA GLU A 59 -13.52 -9.20 2.79
C GLU A 59 -14.72 -9.07 3.71
N GLU A 60 -14.81 -7.98 4.47
CA GLU A 60 -16.00 -7.68 5.27
C GLU A 60 -17.23 -7.56 4.37
N THR A 61 -17.13 -6.89 3.22
CA THR A 61 -18.26 -6.74 2.28
C THR A 61 -18.70 -8.08 1.70
N ILE A 62 -17.75 -8.94 1.31
CA ILE A 62 -18.04 -10.30 0.84
C ILE A 62 -18.65 -11.15 1.96
N ALA A 63 -18.11 -11.06 3.17
CA ALA A 63 -18.61 -11.80 4.33
C ALA A 63 -20.03 -11.37 4.71
N ASP A 64 -20.30 -10.06 4.74
CA ASP A 64 -21.63 -9.50 5.00
C ASP A 64 -22.63 -10.00 3.94
N THR A 65 -22.28 -9.88 2.66
CA THR A 65 -23.11 -10.35 1.53
C THR A 65 -23.45 -11.84 1.66
N ASN A 66 -22.43 -12.68 1.94
CA ASN A 66 -22.61 -14.11 2.12
C ASN A 66 -23.43 -14.46 3.36
N SER A 67 -23.27 -13.72 4.46
CA SER A 67 -24.01 -13.95 5.70
C SER A 67 -25.52 -13.71 5.54
N LEU A 68 -25.89 -12.78 4.65
CA LEU A 68 -27.27 -12.48 4.28
C LEU A 68 -27.83 -13.47 3.24
N GLY A 69 -26.97 -14.30 2.62
CA GLY A 69 -27.35 -15.19 1.52
C GLY A 69 -27.72 -14.44 0.24
N GLU A 70 -27.32 -13.17 0.14
CA GLU A 70 -27.63 -12.30 -0.99
C GLU A 70 -26.58 -12.46 -2.10
N GLY A 71 -26.97 -12.10 -3.32
CA GLY A 71 -26.04 -11.95 -4.44
C GLY A 71 -25.23 -10.67 -4.30
N LEU A 72 -23.95 -10.71 -4.70
CA LEU A 72 -23.10 -9.54 -4.77
C LEU A 72 -23.48 -8.72 -6.01
N ILE A 73 -24.01 -7.52 -5.82
CA ILE A 73 -24.15 -6.55 -6.90
C ILE A 73 -22.83 -5.82 -7.08
N ILE A 74 -22.36 -5.74 -8.32
CA ILE A 74 -21.22 -4.93 -8.71
C ILE A 74 -21.72 -3.85 -9.65
N SER A 75 -21.62 -2.58 -9.23
CA SER A 75 -22.02 -1.45 -10.07
C SER A 75 -20.80 -0.66 -10.51
N THR A 76 -20.67 -0.47 -11.82
CA THR A 76 -19.57 0.27 -12.44
C THR A 76 -20.06 1.61 -12.97
N GLY A 77 -19.57 2.70 -12.40
CA GLY A 77 -19.68 4.03 -12.97
C GLY A 77 -18.38 4.48 -13.64
N GLU A 78 -18.44 5.63 -14.31
CA GLU A 78 -17.26 6.28 -14.90
C GLU A 78 -16.18 6.51 -13.83
N ASP A 79 -16.60 7.07 -12.69
CA ASP A 79 -15.71 7.50 -11.61
C ASP A 79 -15.76 6.63 -10.35
N ASN A 80 -16.62 5.61 -10.34
CA ASN A 80 -16.80 4.77 -9.16
C ASN A 80 -17.01 3.31 -9.51
N LEU A 81 -16.74 2.46 -8.52
CA LEU A 81 -17.04 1.05 -8.53
C LEU A 81 -17.63 0.72 -7.17
N SER A 82 -18.73 -0.02 -7.13
CA SER A 82 -19.34 -0.43 -5.87
C SER A 82 -19.59 -1.92 -5.82
N PHE A 83 -19.47 -2.48 -4.62
CA PHE A 83 -19.71 -3.89 -4.32
C PHE A 83 -20.75 -4.01 -3.20
N GLY A 84 -21.72 -4.92 -3.36
CA GLY A 84 -22.71 -5.25 -2.33
C GLY A 84 -24.07 -4.58 -2.55
N LYS A 85 -25.06 -5.00 -1.76
CA LYS A 85 -26.43 -4.45 -1.75
C LYS A 85 -26.63 -3.48 -0.57
N ALA A 86 -27.36 -2.39 -0.81
CA ALA A 86 -27.83 -1.43 0.19
C ALA A 86 -26.72 -0.67 0.99
N GLU A 87 -27.04 -0.17 2.19
CA GLU A 87 -26.18 0.70 3.03
C GLU A 87 -24.85 0.06 3.47
N ALA A 88 -24.68 -1.25 3.33
CA ALA A 88 -23.47 -2.00 3.70
C ALA A 88 -22.46 -2.18 2.54
N GLY A 89 -22.75 -1.61 1.38
CA GLY A 89 -21.92 -1.68 0.19
C GLY A 89 -20.57 -0.99 0.37
N LEU A 90 -19.56 -1.53 -0.32
CA LEU A 90 -18.26 -0.90 -0.47
C LEU A 90 -18.28 -0.01 -1.71
N LEU A 91 -17.91 1.26 -1.54
CA LEU A 91 -17.74 2.20 -2.64
C LEU A 91 -16.27 2.52 -2.84
N TYR A 92 -15.76 2.28 -4.04
CA TYR A 92 -14.50 2.79 -4.54
C TYR A 92 -14.74 4.06 -5.35
N ASP A 93 -14.23 5.20 -4.87
CA ASP A 93 -14.24 6.48 -5.58
C ASP A 93 -12.87 6.71 -6.22
N LYS A 94 -12.81 6.70 -7.55
CA LYS A 94 -11.57 6.87 -8.33
C LYS A 94 -11.04 8.31 -8.25
N ASN A 95 -11.94 9.30 -8.17
CA ASN A 95 -11.58 10.72 -8.13
C ASN A 95 -10.96 11.10 -6.79
N GLN A 96 -11.48 10.54 -5.71
CA GLN A 96 -10.97 10.77 -4.35
C GLN A 96 -9.90 9.76 -3.93
N ALA A 97 -9.64 8.74 -4.76
CA ALA A 97 -8.80 7.60 -4.44
C ALA A 97 -9.15 7.06 -3.04
N SER A 98 -10.39 6.60 -2.85
CA SER A 98 -10.86 6.17 -1.53
C SER A 98 -11.77 4.96 -1.59
N LEU A 99 -11.72 4.14 -0.54
CA LEU A 99 -12.67 3.08 -0.24
C LEU A 99 -13.55 3.49 0.93
N CYS A 100 -14.86 3.41 0.74
CA CYS A 100 -15.87 3.83 1.71
C CYS A 100 -16.80 2.66 2.04
N LYS A 101 -16.95 2.34 3.33
CA LYS A 101 -17.91 1.34 3.84
C LYS A 101 -18.42 1.80 5.20
N ASN A 102 -19.73 1.84 5.43
CA ASN A 102 -20.34 2.17 6.73
C ASN A 102 -19.76 3.43 7.41
N ASN A 103 -19.59 4.53 6.67
CA ASN A 103 -18.94 5.79 7.09
C ASN A 103 -17.44 5.71 7.40
N ASN A 104 -16.81 4.55 7.31
CA ASN A 104 -15.36 4.42 7.36
C ASN A 104 -14.78 4.71 5.98
N VAL A 105 -13.79 5.59 5.93
CA VAL A 105 -13.11 5.99 4.70
C VAL A 105 -11.64 5.61 4.81
N LEU A 106 -11.17 4.83 3.85
CA LEU A 106 -9.76 4.54 3.63
C LEU A 106 -9.29 5.33 2.40
N PHE A 107 -8.41 6.32 2.61
CA PHE A 107 -7.74 6.99 1.52
C PHE A 107 -6.62 6.11 0.96
N LEU A 108 -6.56 6.03 -0.36
CA LEU A 108 -5.64 5.21 -1.11
C LEU A 108 -4.50 6.06 -1.62
N LYS A 109 -3.33 5.93 -1.01
CA LYS A 109 -2.13 6.65 -1.43
C LYS A 109 -1.30 5.80 -2.39
N TYR A 110 -1.26 4.50 -2.15
CA TYR A 110 -0.42 3.55 -2.89
C TYR A 110 -1.22 2.65 -3.82
N ILE A 111 -2.55 2.56 -3.65
CA ILE A 111 -3.43 1.85 -4.59
C ILE A 111 -3.88 2.79 -5.71
N LYS A 112 -3.65 2.37 -6.96
CA LYS A 112 -3.99 3.12 -8.17
C LYS A 112 -5.38 2.78 -8.69
N THR A 113 -5.74 1.50 -8.72
CA THR A 113 -6.99 1.03 -9.30
C THR A 113 -7.47 -0.23 -8.61
N LEU A 114 -8.79 -0.37 -8.48
CA LEU A 114 -9.48 -1.60 -8.12
C LEU A 114 -10.29 -2.08 -9.33
N ASP A 115 -10.17 -3.36 -9.66
CA ASP A 115 -10.87 -4.00 -10.78
C ASP A 115 -11.43 -5.37 -10.37
N PHE A 116 -12.27 -5.97 -11.21
CA PHE A 116 -12.87 -7.27 -10.95
C PHE A 116 -13.10 -8.08 -12.22
N GLU A 117 -13.17 -9.40 -12.06
CA GLU A 117 -13.51 -10.34 -13.12
C GLU A 117 -14.50 -11.37 -12.59
N ILE A 118 -15.62 -11.57 -13.28
CA ILE A 118 -16.57 -12.65 -12.94
C ILE A 118 -16.09 -13.93 -13.61
N ILE A 119 -15.62 -14.88 -12.81
CA ILE A 119 -15.16 -16.18 -13.29
C ILE A 119 -16.36 -17.06 -13.65
N ASN A 120 -17.40 -17.03 -12.82
CA ASN A 120 -18.66 -17.74 -13.01
C ASN A 120 -19.77 -17.06 -12.19
N PRO A 121 -21.05 -17.45 -12.31
CA PRO A 121 -22.16 -16.78 -11.62
C PRO A 121 -22.08 -16.73 -10.09
N GLN A 122 -21.16 -17.46 -9.46
CA GLN A 122 -20.95 -17.47 -8.00
C GLN A 122 -19.52 -17.11 -7.60
N THR A 123 -18.65 -16.74 -8.54
CA THR A 123 -17.23 -16.54 -8.27
C THR A 123 -16.75 -15.26 -8.92
N VAL A 124 -16.15 -14.39 -8.12
CA VAL A 124 -15.52 -13.14 -8.56
C VAL A 124 -14.06 -13.11 -8.15
N ALA A 125 -13.19 -12.71 -9.08
CA ALA A 125 -11.83 -12.28 -8.78
C ALA A 125 -11.83 -10.76 -8.61
N ILE A 126 -11.21 -10.28 -7.53
CA ILE A 126 -11.00 -8.86 -7.29
C ILE A 126 -9.51 -8.59 -7.40
N PHE A 127 -9.16 -7.50 -8.06
CA PHE A 127 -7.79 -7.06 -8.32
C PHE A 127 -7.56 -5.68 -7.73
N ILE A 128 -6.44 -5.53 -7.04
CA ILE A 128 -5.89 -4.26 -6.58
C ILE A 128 -4.58 -4.04 -7.32
N PHE A 129 -4.47 -2.92 -8.02
CA PHE A 129 -3.25 -2.48 -8.69
C PHE A 129 -2.61 -1.35 -7.89
N ASP A 130 -1.37 -1.54 -7.47
CA ASP A 130 -0.62 -0.49 -6.78
C ASP A 130 0.00 0.53 -7.76
N ASP A 131 0.54 1.61 -7.22
CA ASP A 131 1.23 2.68 -7.95
C ASP A 131 2.52 2.23 -8.66
N ASN A 132 3.03 1.04 -8.33
CA ASN A 132 4.19 0.39 -8.95
C ASN A 132 3.79 -0.68 -9.97
N GLU A 133 2.51 -0.73 -10.36
CA GLU A 133 1.94 -1.71 -11.30
C GLU A 133 1.98 -3.16 -10.80
N ASN A 134 2.20 -3.38 -9.49
CA ASN A 134 2.01 -4.71 -8.90
C ASN A 134 0.51 -4.99 -8.78
N SER A 135 0.13 -6.21 -9.14
CA SER A 135 -1.23 -6.70 -8.99
C SER A 135 -1.33 -7.61 -7.78
N HIS A 136 -2.34 -7.36 -6.94
CA HIS A 136 -2.75 -8.21 -5.85
C HIS A 136 -4.17 -8.70 -6.17
N SER A 137 -4.39 -10.01 -6.17
CA SER A 137 -5.70 -10.57 -6.48
C SER A 137 -6.16 -11.60 -5.46
N ARG A 138 -7.48 -11.65 -5.26
CA ARG A 138 -8.16 -12.67 -4.45
C ARG A 138 -9.44 -13.10 -5.15
N ILE A 139 -9.78 -14.37 -4.98
CA ILE A 139 -10.98 -14.98 -5.55
C ILE A 139 -11.95 -15.27 -4.43
N TYR A 140 -13.21 -14.89 -4.63
CA TYR A 140 -14.28 -15.06 -3.65
C TYR A 140 -15.43 -15.86 -4.24
N TYR A 141 -16.00 -16.72 -3.40
CA TYR A 141 -17.23 -17.45 -3.70
C TYR A 141 -18.41 -16.78 -2.99
N LEU A 142 -19.49 -16.55 -3.74
CA LEU A 142 -20.68 -15.80 -3.32
C LEU A 142 -21.91 -16.71 -3.35
N PHE A 143 -22.54 -16.92 -2.20
CA PHE A 143 -23.65 -17.87 -2.05
C PHE A 143 -24.88 -17.48 -2.87
N GLY A 144 -25.25 -16.19 -2.86
CA GLY A 144 -26.36 -15.68 -3.65
C GLY A 144 -26.01 -15.34 -5.09
N GLY A 145 -24.77 -15.59 -5.53
CA GLY A 145 -24.28 -15.28 -6.87
C GLY A 145 -23.66 -13.88 -7.02
N VAL A 146 -23.32 -13.52 -8.25
CA VAL A 146 -22.75 -12.23 -8.63
C VAL A 146 -23.57 -11.64 -9.78
N GLU A 147 -23.99 -10.39 -9.63
CA GLU A 147 -24.78 -9.63 -10.60
C GLU A 147 -24.06 -8.31 -10.92
N ILE A 148 -24.07 -7.88 -12.18
CA ILE A 148 -23.53 -6.58 -12.59
C ILE A 148 -24.69 -5.61 -12.82
N GLU A 149 -24.60 -4.42 -12.23
CA GLU A 149 -25.58 -3.35 -12.42
C GLU A 149 -24.88 -2.14 -13.07
N GLY A 150 -25.03 -1.97 -14.38
CA GLY A 150 -24.44 -0.87 -15.16
C GLY A 150 -24.99 -0.82 -16.59
N GLU A 151 -24.94 0.35 -17.23
CA GLU A 151 -25.37 0.59 -18.63
C GLU A 151 -24.52 -0.23 -19.61
N GLY A 152 -24.89 -1.49 -19.79
CA GLY A 152 -24.13 -2.42 -20.62
C GLY A 152 -24.29 -3.86 -20.16
N SER A 153 -25.53 -4.30 -19.98
CA SER A 153 -25.84 -5.71 -20.19
C SER A 153 -25.34 -6.11 -21.58
N LEU A 154 -24.38 -7.04 -21.61
CA LEU A 154 -23.76 -7.71 -22.77
C LEU A 154 -24.40 -7.43 -24.14
#